data_AF-A0A8T6NX44-F1
#
_entry.id   AF-A0A8T6NX44-F1
#
_cell.length_a   1.000
_cell.length_b   1.000
_cell.length_c   1.000
_cell.angle_alpha   90.00
_cell.angle_beta   90.00
_cell.angle_gamma   90.00
#
_symmetry.space_group_name_H-M   'P 1'
#
loop_
_entity.id
_entity.type
_entity.pdbx_description
1 polymer ?
#
loop_
_entity_poly.entity_id
_entity_poly.type
_entity_poly.pdbx_seq_one_letter_code
_entity_poly.pdbx_strand_id
1 'polypeptide(L)'
;MIRHYTEIYRQETLSRFSMEFAGFRSAVMTELRFSTTAHYTSDGLMMIKQENGQAVVQTASGSAVELVFHLIERVEIKQMGPFSGGTITLSGDDEENIRATVVFDGLMVICERLFYRHRPEWQPGRFSRLRGEIPTPEAIEAYLQDDDWRECSECAEAWFDPEEFSYCPECGSLTQLYVDG
;
A
#
# COMPACT_ATOMS: atom_id res chain seq x y z
N MET A 1 -9.93 4.22 6.44
CA MET A 1 -8.90 5.09 5.81
C MET A 1 -7.59 4.71 6.44
N ILE A 2 -6.54 4.43 5.65
CA ILE A 2 -5.24 4.01 6.19
C ILE A 2 -4.55 5.24 6.80
N ARG A 3 -4.21 5.22 8.10
CA ARG A 3 -3.60 6.39 8.75
C ARG A 3 -2.26 6.72 8.10
N HIS A 4 -1.96 8.01 7.98
CA HIS A 4 -0.76 8.56 7.31
C HIS A 4 -0.68 8.36 5.79
N TYR A 5 -1.69 7.77 5.17
CA TYR A 5 -1.79 7.71 3.71
C TYR A 5 -2.81 8.70 3.18
N THR A 6 -2.53 9.21 2.00
CA THR A 6 -3.48 10.00 1.21
C THR A 6 -3.99 9.16 0.05
N GLU A 7 -5.30 9.13 -0.13
CA GLU A 7 -5.94 8.43 -1.24
C GLU A 7 -5.97 9.29 -2.51
N ILE A 8 -5.66 8.69 -3.66
CA ILE A 8 -5.79 9.29 -4.98
C ILE A 8 -7.09 8.78 -5.62
N TYR A 9 -8.19 9.48 -5.36
CA TYR A 9 -9.53 9.08 -5.81
C TYR A 9 -10.18 10.10 -6.75
N ARG A 10 -9.58 11.28 -6.96
CA ARG A 10 -10.07 12.28 -7.91
C ARG A 10 -8.96 13.13 -8.51
N GLN A 11 -9.29 13.90 -9.54
CA GLN A 11 -8.31 14.75 -10.25
C GLN A 11 -7.62 15.76 -9.33
N GLU A 12 -8.32 16.29 -8.32
CA GLU A 12 -7.72 17.20 -7.33
C GLU A 12 -6.60 16.51 -6.52
N THR A 13 -6.85 15.29 -6.01
CA THR A 13 -5.85 14.53 -5.25
C THR A 13 -4.69 14.08 -6.12
N LEU A 14 -4.96 13.72 -7.38
CA LEU A 14 -3.91 13.40 -8.37
C LEU A 14 -3.05 14.63 -8.71
N SER A 15 -3.67 15.79 -8.84
CA SER A 15 -2.95 17.05 -9.08
C SER A 15 -2.05 17.40 -7.89
N ARG A 16 -2.55 17.20 -6.66
CA ARG A 16 -1.77 17.38 -5.42
C ARG A 16 -0.57 16.44 -5.37
N PHE A 17 -0.78 15.16 -5.62
CA PHE A 17 0.29 14.18 -5.75
C PHE A 17 1.36 14.61 -6.77
N SER A 18 0.91 15.06 -7.94
CA SER A 18 1.82 15.49 -9.03
C SER A 18 2.64 16.73 -8.67
N MET A 19 2.08 17.64 -7.86
CA MET A 19 2.80 18.81 -7.34
C MET A 19 3.79 18.43 -6.24
N GLU A 20 3.40 17.54 -5.33
CA GLU A 20 4.23 17.09 -4.20
C GLU A 20 5.42 16.24 -4.69
N PHE A 21 5.20 15.37 -5.67
CA PHE A 21 6.21 14.46 -6.21
C PHE A 21 6.57 14.83 -7.65
N ALA A 22 7.02 16.08 -7.80
CA ALA A 22 7.56 16.56 -9.07
C ALA A 22 8.64 15.58 -9.59
N GLY A 23 8.53 15.18 -10.86
CA GLY A 23 9.43 14.19 -11.44
C GLY A 23 8.99 12.73 -11.25
N PHE A 24 7.76 12.46 -10.82
CA PHE A 24 7.20 11.10 -10.83
C PHE A 24 7.26 10.43 -12.22
N ARG A 25 7.10 11.21 -13.30
CA ARG A 25 7.28 10.76 -14.70
C ARG A 25 8.68 10.25 -15.04
N SER A 26 9.66 10.53 -14.19
CA SER A 26 11.04 10.04 -14.32
C SER A 26 11.45 9.24 -13.09
N ALA A 27 10.46 8.76 -12.32
CA ALA A 27 10.70 7.95 -11.15
C ALA A 27 11.07 6.51 -11.52
N VAL A 28 11.68 5.83 -10.57
CA VAL A 28 12.04 4.42 -10.65
C VAL A 28 11.42 3.69 -9.47
N MET A 29 10.71 2.60 -9.76
CA MET A 29 10.25 1.67 -8.75
C MET A 29 11.41 0.78 -8.30
N THR A 30 11.73 0.84 -7.02
CA THR A 30 12.87 0.10 -6.44
C THR A 30 12.45 -1.18 -5.74
N GLU A 31 11.20 -1.28 -5.33
CA GLU A 31 10.61 -2.47 -4.73
C GLU A 31 9.13 -2.54 -5.05
N LEU A 32 8.63 -3.77 -5.25
CA LEU A 32 7.24 -4.07 -5.50
C LEU A 32 6.90 -5.38 -4.78
N ARG A 33 5.88 -5.35 -3.93
CA ARG A 33 5.31 -6.50 -3.24
C ARG A 33 3.84 -6.62 -3.59
N PHE A 34 3.39 -7.84 -3.80
CA PHE A 34 1.98 -8.19 -3.88
C PHE A 34 1.67 -9.19 -2.77
N SER A 35 0.51 -9.06 -2.16
CA SER A 35 -0.04 -10.04 -1.24
C SER A 35 -1.39 -10.52 -1.74
N THR A 36 -1.63 -11.80 -1.57
CA THR A 36 -2.91 -12.43 -1.90
C THR A 36 -3.42 -13.08 -0.64
N THR A 37 -4.59 -12.66 -0.17
CA THR A 37 -5.22 -13.28 0.99
C THR A 37 -6.18 -14.37 0.52
N ALA A 38 -5.91 -15.60 0.94
CA ALA A 38 -6.81 -16.74 0.73
C ALA A 38 -7.29 -17.29 2.08
N HIS A 39 -8.56 -17.67 2.17
CA HIS A 39 -9.11 -18.34 3.34
C HIS A 39 -9.89 -19.59 2.94
N TYR A 40 -9.92 -20.58 3.83
CA TYR A 40 -10.77 -21.75 3.67
C TYR A 40 -12.15 -21.44 4.25
N THR A 41 -13.16 -21.74 3.46
CA THR A 41 -14.57 -21.74 3.90
C THR A 41 -14.88 -23.05 4.63
N SER A 42 -15.98 -23.08 5.38
CA SER A 42 -16.36 -24.23 6.22
C SER A 42 -16.72 -25.49 5.42
N ASP A 43 -17.00 -25.37 4.13
CA ASP A 43 -17.21 -26.47 3.17
C ASP A 43 -15.91 -26.89 2.44
N GLY A 44 -14.76 -26.32 2.83
CA GLY A 44 -13.44 -26.70 2.34
C GLY A 44 -13.03 -26.03 1.03
N LEU A 45 -13.77 -25.04 0.54
CA LEU A 45 -13.37 -24.25 -0.64
C LEU A 45 -12.33 -23.20 -0.23
N MET A 46 -11.25 -23.09 -1.00
CA MET A 46 -10.28 -22.02 -0.87
C MET A 46 -10.79 -20.79 -1.63
N MET A 47 -11.08 -19.72 -0.91
CA MET A 47 -11.50 -18.44 -1.46
C MET A 47 -10.32 -17.49 -1.49
N ILE A 48 -9.87 -17.12 -2.69
CA ILE A 48 -8.90 -16.04 -2.91
C ILE A 48 -9.69 -14.74 -2.87
N LYS A 49 -9.45 -13.92 -1.85
CA LYS A 49 -10.33 -12.81 -1.53
C LYS A 49 -9.88 -11.51 -2.18
N GLN A 50 -8.60 -11.16 -2.03
CA GLN A 50 -8.09 -9.82 -2.36
C GLN A 50 -6.61 -9.88 -2.73
N GLU A 51 -6.26 -9.18 -3.81
CA GLU A 51 -4.89 -8.89 -4.20
C GLU A 51 -4.59 -7.45 -3.84
N ASN A 52 -3.62 -7.23 -2.96
CA ASN A 52 -3.14 -5.91 -2.59
C ASN A 52 -1.66 -5.80 -2.98
N GLY A 53 -1.19 -4.59 -3.16
CA GLY A 53 0.18 -4.31 -3.57
C GLY A 53 0.77 -3.14 -2.83
N GLN A 54 2.08 -3.13 -2.73
CA GLN A 54 2.85 -2.06 -2.13
C GLN A 54 4.11 -1.85 -2.95
N ALA A 55 4.44 -0.61 -3.27
CA ALA A 55 5.63 -0.28 -4.03
C ALA A 55 6.39 0.88 -3.41
N VAL A 56 7.72 0.84 -3.57
CA VAL A 56 8.59 1.96 -3.27
C VAL A 56 9.03 2.60 -4.59
N VAL A 57 8.76 3.89 -4.71
CA VAL A 57 9.07 4.67 -5.90
C VAL A 57 10.00 5.82 -5.52
N GLN A 58 11.16 5.89 -6.16
CA GLN A 58 12.14 6.96 -6.02
C GLN A 58 11.96 7.96 -7.17
N THR A 59 11.61 9.20 -6.85
CA THR A 59 11.43 10.26 -7.85
C THR A 59 12.77 10.87 -8.26
N ALA A 60 12.80 11.50 -9.44
CA ALA A 60 13.99 12.23 -9.89
C ALA A 60 14.36 13.43 -8.98
N SER A 61 13.41 13.94 -8.19
CA SER A 61 13.67 14.97 -7.16
C SER A 61 14.37 14.43 -5.91
N GLY A 62 14.57 13.12 -5.81
CA GLY A 62 15.16 12.46 -4.64
C GLY A 62 14.16 12.17 -3.52
N SER A 63 12.86 12.31 -3.79
CA SER A 63 11.79 11.93 -2.85
C SER A 63 11.48 10.45 -2.99
N ALA A 64 11.16 9.79 -1.88
CA ALA A 64 10.65 8.42 -1.89
C ALA A 64 9.16 8.41 -1.57
N VAL A 65 8.41 7.73 -2.41
CA VAL A 65 6.97 7.59 -2.28
C VAL A 65 6.67 6.11 -2.09
N GLU A 66 5.92 5.83 -1.05
CA GLU A 66 5.29 4.54 -0.89
C GLU A 66 3.90 4.58 -1.56
N LEU A 67 3.65 3.66 -2.49
CA LEU A 67 2.33 3.46 -3.11
C LEU A 67 1.71 2.18 -2.56
N VAL A 68 0.40 2.23 -2.27
CA VAL A 68 -0.39 1.08 -1.86
C VAL A 68 -1.55 0.92 -2.83
N PHE A 69 -1.60 -0.25 -3.48
CA PHE A 69 -2.65 -0.66 -4.41
C PHE A 69 -3.62 -1.56 -3.64
N HIS A 70 -4.85 -1.09 -3.43
CA HIS A 70 -5.86 -1.85 -2.72
C HIS A 70 -6.93 -2.33 -3.70
N LEU A 71 -7.29 -3.61 -3.58
CA LEU A 71 -8.20 -4.30 -4.51
C LEU A 71 -7.69 -4.20 -5.95
N ILE A 72 -6.54 -4.85 -6.19
CA ILE A 72 -5.95 -4.96 -7.52
C ILE A 72 -6.88 -5.79 -8.40
N GLU A 73 -7.29 -5.21 -9.51
CA GLU A 73 -8.07 -5.88 -10.56
C GLU A 73 -7.15 -6.56 -11.57
N ARG A 74 -5.99 -5.95 -11.84
CA ARG A 74 -5.07 -6.42 -12.87
C ARG A 74 -3.65 -5.97 -12.64
N VAL A 75 -2.71 -6.90 -12.82
CA VAL A 75 -1.28 -6.63 -12.98
C VAL A 75 -0.82 -7.15 -14.33
N GLU A 76 -0.12 -6.31 -15.10
CA GLU A 76 0.62 -6.74 -16.29
C GLU A 76 2.11 -6.45 -16.10
N ILE A 77 2.94 -7.48 -16.23
CA ILE A 77 4.40 -7.35 -16.26
C ILE A 77 4.89 -7.78 -17.64
N LYS A 78 5.35 -6.80 -18.43
CA LYS A 78 5.88 -7.01 -19.79
C LYS A 78 7.38 -7.26 -19.79
N GLN A 79 8.08 -6.74 -18.78
CA GLN A 79 9.52 -6.88 -18.64
C GLN A 79 9.89 -6.97 -17.16
N MET A 80 10.80 -7.88 -16.81
CA MET A 80 11.41 -7.92 -15.47
C MET A 80 12.55 -6.90 -15.41
N GLY A 81 12.61 -6.09 -14.36
CA GLY A 81 13.68 -5.11 -14.17
C GLY A 81 13.21 -3.86 -13.45
N PRO A 82 14.06 -2.84 -13.30
CA PRO A 82 13.65 -1.58 -12.70
C PRO A 82 12.56 -0.96 -13.57
N PHE A 83 11.37 -0.76 -12.99
CA PHE A 83 10.27 -0.11 -13.68
C PHE A 83 10.47 1.41 -13.60
N SER A 84 10.61 2.09 -14.73
CA SER A 84 10.82 3.54 -14.83
C SER A 84 9.60 4.27 -15.41
N GLY A 85 9.55 5.59 -15.35
CA GLY A 85 8.58 6.34 -16.16
C GLY A 85 7.15 6.39 -15.57
N GLY A 86 7.03 6.57 -14.25
CA GLY A 86 5.76 6.49 -13.54
C GLY A 86 4.66 7.44 -14.05
N THR A 87 3.48 6.90 -14.33
CA THR A 87 2.26 7.66 -14.65
C THR A 87 1.09 7.11 -13.86
N ILE A 88 0.21 8.00 -13.38
CA ILE A 88 -1.05 7.64 -12.72
C ILE A 88 -2.19 8.25 -13.52
N THR A 89 -3.19 7.45 -13.85
CA THR A 89 -4.43 7.88 -14.50
C THR A 89 -5.63 7.39 -13.70
N LEU A 90 -6.66 8.22 -13.61
CA LEU A 90 -7.94 7.86 -13.01
C LEU A 90 -8.98 7.66 -14.12
N SER A 91 -9.76 6.59 -14.06
CA SER A 91 -10.83 6.28 -15.00
C SER A 91 -12.07 5.81 -14.24
N GLY A 92 -13.25 6.32 -14.61
CA GLY A 92 -14.52 5.99 -13.98
C GLY A 92 -15.58 7.02 -14.38
N ASP A 93 -16.83 6.59 -14.49
CA ASP A 93 -17.94 7.43 -14.96
C ASP A 93 -18.65 8.16 -13.80
N ASP A 94 -18.47 7.68 -12.56
CA ASP A 94 -18.99 8.26 -11.32
C ASP A 94 -17.92 8.24 -10.21
N GLU A 95 -18.15 8.98 -9.12
CA GLU A 95 -17.20 9.07 -7.99
C GLU A 95 -17.05 7.74 -7.22
N GLU A 96 -17.98 6.79 -7.40
CA GLU A 96 -18.00 5.52 -6.68
C GLU A 96 -17.23 4.41 -7.41
N ASN A 97 -17.01 4.52 -8.73
CA ASN A 97 -16.33 3.53 -9.57
C ASN A 97 -15.02 4.07 -10.19
N ILE A 98 -14.33 4.96 -9.48
CA ILE A 98 -13.03 5.47 -9.94
C ILE A 98 -11.97 4.40 -9.73
N ARG A 99 -11.33 4.00 -10.84
CA ARG A 99 -10.16 3.11 -10.86
C ARG A 99 -8.89 3.90 -11.06
N ALA A 100 -7.86 3.51 -10.32
CA ALA A 100 -6.51 4.01 -10.54
C ALA A 100 -5.74 3.04 -11.43
N THR A 101 -5.12 3.57 -12.48
CA THR A 101 -4.15 2.84 -13.31
C THR A 101 -2.79 3.48 -13.12
N VAL A 102 -1.82 2.68 -12.65
CA VAL A 102 -0.43 3.09 -12.48
C VAL A 102 0.42 2.34 -13.48
N VAL A 103 1.16 3.10 -14.29
CA VAL A 103 1.99 2.58 -15.37
C VAL A 103 3.43 2.98 -15.13
N PHE A 104 4.31 2.01 -15.29
CA PHE A 104 5.74 2.20 -15.50
C PHE A 104 6.15 1.42 -16.75
N ASP A 105 7.34 1.69 -17.27
CA ASP A 105 7.93 0.95 -18.38
C ASP A 105 8.02 -0.54 -18.01
N GLY A 106 7.16 -1.35 -18.62
CA GLY A 106 7.10 -2.79 -18.39
C GLY A 106 6.17 -3.24 -17.26
N LEU A 107 5.46 -2.33 -16.56
CA LEU A 107 4.50 -2.65 -15.51
C LEU A 107 3.22 -1.82 -15.64
N MET A 108 2.07 -2.47 -15.50
CA MET A 108 0.80 -1.79 -15.29
C MET A 108 0.06 -2.44 -14.13
N VAL A 109 -0.44 -1.62 -13.22
CA VAL A 109 -1.31 -2.04 -12.11
C VAL A 109 -2.61 -1.26 -12.20
N ILE A 110 -3.74 -1.96 -12.19
CA ILE A 110 -5.09 -1.39 -12.12
C ILE A 110 -5.68 -1.82 -10.78
N CYS A 111 -6.15 -0.87 -9.98
CA CYS A 111 -6.77 -1.14 -8.69
C CYS A 111 -7.95 -0.20 -8.44
N GLU A 112 -8.87 -0.62 -7.56
CA GLU A 112 -10.00 0.21 -7.17
C GLU A 112 -9.53 1.41 -6.36
N ARG A 113 -8.55 1.24 -5.48
CA ARG A 113 -8.09 2.32 -4.59
C ARG A 113 -6.58 2.41 -4.57
N LEU A 114 -6.07 3.64 -4.73
CA LEU A 114 -4.64 3.94 -4.71
C LEU A 114 -4.33 4.91 -3.58
N PHE A 115 -3.40 4.53 -2.73
CA PHE A 115 -2.93 5.37 -1.64
C PHE A 115 -1.44 5.67 -1.79
N TYR A 116 -1.01 6.80 -1.23
CA TYR A 116 0.39 7.16 -1.16
C TYR A 116 0.78 7.70 0.21
N ARG A 117 2.06 7.52 0.56
CA ARG A 117 2.72 8.14 1.71
C ARG A 117 4.12 8.61 1.33
N HIS A 118 4.46 9.85 1.68
CA HIS A 118 5.84 10.34 1.55
C HIS A 118 6.73 9.66 2.60
N ARG A 119 7.89 9.16 2.16
CA ARG A 119 8.90 8.50 3.00
C ARG A 119 10.23 9.26 2.96
N PRO A 120 10.33 10.45 3.56
CA PRO A 120 11.55 11.27 3.49
C PRO A 120 12.79 10.57 4.07
N GLU A 121 12.59 9.58 4.95
CA GLU A 121 13.64 8.75 5.54
C GLU A 121 14.27 7.75 4.54
N TRP A 122 13.59 7.44 3.44
CA TRP A 122 14.05 6.50 2.43
C TRP A 122 14.89 7.20 1.36
N GLN A 123 16.14 7.48 1.69
CA GLN A 123 17.08 8.15 0.78
C GLN A 123 17.35 7.32 -0.49
N PRO A 124 17.46 7.96 -1.67
CA PRO A 124 17.88 7.30 -2.91
C PRO A 124 19.21 6.56 -2.74
N GLY A 125 19.30 5.33 -3.27
CA GLY A 125 20.53 4.53 -3.23
C GLY A 125 20.80 3.80 -1.91
N ARG A 126 19.99 4.01 -0.86
CA ARG A 126 19.92 3.09 0.29
C ARG A 126 18.79 2.09 0.05
N PHE A 127 19.00 0.85 0.48
CA PHE A 127 17.95 -0.17 0.45
C PHE A 127 16.81 0.26 1.39
N SER A 128 15.79 0.91 0.83
CA SER A 128 14.46 0.94 1.42
C SER A 128 13.89 -0.47 1.23
N ARG A 129 13.51 -1.11 2.34
CA ARG A 129 12.82 -2.40 2.30
C ARG A 129 11.44 -2.21 2.89
N LEU A 130 10.43 -2.58 2.13
CA LEU A 130 9.08 -2.75 2.65
C LEU A 130 9.12 -3.83 3.75
N ARG A 131 8.49 -3.54 4.88
CA ARG A 131 8.37 -4.46 6.01
C ARG A 131 6.92 -4.55 6.47
N GLY A 132 6.63 -5.58 7.25
CA GLY A 132 5.28 -5.88 7.70
C GLY A 132 4.31 -6.26 6.57
N GLU A 133 3.04 -6.22 6.93
CA GLU A 133 1.90 -6.50 6.06
C GLU A 133 1.54 -5.32 5.18
N ILE A 134 0.90 -5.59 4.03
CA ILE A 134 0.46 -4.53 3.12
C ILE A 134 -0.66 -3.72 3.80
N PRO A 135 -0.53 -2.38 3.89
CA PRO A 135 -1.57 -1.53 4.45
C PRO A 135 -2.90 -1.69 3.72
N THR A 136 -4.01 -1.76 4.46
CA THR A 136 -5.37 -1.78 3.86
C THR A 136 -6.30 -0.86 4.64
N PRO A 137 -7.30 -0.24 4.00
CA PRO A 137 -8.24 0.66 4.65
C PRO A 137 -9.18 -0.03 5.65
N GLU A 138 -9.26 -1.36 5.62
CA GLU A 138 -10.01 -2.22 6.55
C GLU A 138 -9.20 -2.60 7.79
N ALA A 139 -7.92 -2.23 7.87
CA ALA A 139 -7.11 -2.50 9.06
C ALA A 139 -7.73 -1.85 10.31
N ILE A 140 -7.89 -2.65 11.37
CA ILE A 140 -8.35 -2.19 12.68
C ILE A 140 -7.17 -1.62 13.49
N GLU A 141 -7.45 -1.00 14.62
CA GLU A 141 -6.38 -0.46 15.46
C GLU A 141 -5.70 -1.56 16.30
N ALA A 142 -4.41 -1.40 16.56
CA ALA A 142 -3.74 -2.06 17.67
C ALA A 142 -3.04 -1.01 18.52
N TYR A 143 -3.19 -1.08 19.84
CA TYR A 143 -2.61 -0.12 20.77
C TYR A 143 -1.18 -0.53 21.11
N LEU A 144 -0.22 0.38 20.92
CA LEU A 144 1.16 0.15 21.35
C LEU A 144 1.19 0.04 22.89
N GLN A 145 1.73 -1.07 23.37
CA GLN A 145 2.09 -1.31 24.75
C GLN A 145 3.60 -1.08 24.91
N ASP A 146 4.18 -1.46 26.06
CA ASP A 146 5.61 -1.28 26.28
C ASP A 146 6.48 -1.96 25.20
N ASP A 147 7.53 -1.25 24.75
CA ASP A 147 8.46 -1.63 23.67
C ASP A 147 7.78 -1.85 22.30
N ASP A 148 7.74 -3.09 21.81
CA ASP A 148 7.14 -3.51 20.53
C ASP A 148 5.95 -4.46 20.76
N TRP A 149 5.42 -4.49 21.98
CA TRP A 149 4.17 -5.19 22.27
C TRP A 149 3.00 -4.36 21.80
N ARG A 150 1.98 -5.00 21.23
CA ARG A 150 0.74 -4.36 20.82
C ARG A 150 -0.45 -5.18 21.26
N GLU A 151 -1.57 -4.50 21.44
CA GLU A 151 -2.84 -5.10 21.83
C GLU A 151 -3.89 -4.84 20.74
N CYS A 152 -4.62 -5.87 20.32
CA CYS A 152 -5.67 -5.76 19.31
C CYS A 152 -6.88 -4.99 19.87
N SER A 153 -7.35 -3.97 19.14
CA SER A 153 -8.54 -3.20 19.56
C SER A 153 -9.85 -4.00 19.58
N GLU A 154 -9.94 -5.12 18.85
CA GLU A 154 -11.17 -5.92 18.74
C GLU A 154 -11.23 -7.09 19.73
N CYS A 155 -10.14 -7.85 19.90
CA CYS A 155 -10.12 -9.04 20.77
C CYS A 155 -9.25 -8.91 22.02
N ALA A 156 -8.55 -7.78 22.21
CA ALA A 156 -7.62 -7.53 23.31
C ALA A 156 -6.45 -8.53 23.42
N GLU A 157 -6.18 -9.32 22.38
CA GLU A 157 -4.99 -10.16 22.33
C GLU A 157 -3.74 -9.28 22.24
N ALA A 158 -2.71 -9.59 23.03
CA ALA A 158 -1.45 -8.88 23.05
C ALA A 158 -0.31 -9.74 22.48
N TRP A 159 0.47 -9.19 21.55
CA TRP A 159 1.60 -9.89 20.94
C TRP A 159 2.76 -8.94 20.63
N PHE A 160 3.95 -9.51 20.46
CA PHE A 160 5.15 -8.79 20.07
C PHE A 160 5.23 -8.68 18.54
N ASP A 161 5.16 -7.46 18.01
CA ASP A 161 5.44 -7.17 16.61
C ASP A 161 5.77 -5.68 16.40
N PRO A 162 7.02 -5.34 15.99
CA PRO A 162 7.45 -3.96 15.77
C PRO A 162 6.87 -3.32 14.50
N GLU A 163 6.26 -4.10 13.60
CA GLU A 163 5.87 -3.61 12.27
C GLU A 163 4.58 -2.79 12.30
N GLU A 164 4.51 -1.67 11.58
CA GLU A 164 3.32 -0.79 11.59
C GLU A 164 2.02 -1.53 11.26
N PHE A 165 2.07 -2.51 10.36
CA PHE A 165 0.95 -3.36 10.00
C PHE A 165 1.25 -4.83 10.27
N SER A 166 0.35 -5.49 11.00
CA SER A 166 0.50 -6.89 11.43
C SER A 166 -0.86 -7.55 11.63
N TYR A 167 -0.98 -8.83 11.33
CA TYR A 167 -2.19 -9.61 11.64
C TYR A 167 -2.24 -9.97 13.12
N CYS A 168 -3.37 -9.72 13.77
CA CYS A 168 -3.61 -10.23 15.12
C CYS A 168 -3.59 -11.78 15.11
N PRO A 169 -2.81 -12.42 15.98
CA PRO A 169 -2.67 -13.88 15.99
C PRO A 169 -3.94 -14.61 16.42
N GLU A 170 -4.82 -13.96 17.19
CA GLU A 170 -6.06 -14.57 17.68
C GLU A 170 -7.21 -14.42 16.68
N CYS A 171 -7.55 -13.18 16.28
CA CYS A 171 -8.72 -12.93 15.43
C CYS A 171 -8.41 -12.90 13.92
N GLY A 172 -7.13 -12.91 13.53
CA GLY A 172 -6.68 -12.88 12.14
C GLY A 172 -6.98 -11.57 11.41
N SER A 173 -7.40 -10.53 12.11
CA SER A 173 -7.64 -9.21 11.51
C SER A 173 -6.32 -8.49 11.29
N LEU A 174 -6.18 -7.82 10.14
CA LEU A 174 -5.04 -6.93 9.91
C LEU A 174 -5.18 -5.71 10.82
N THR A 175 -4.12 -5.39 11.54
CA THR A 175 -4.07 -4.26 12.47
C THR A 175 -3.07 -3.21 12.00
N GLN A 176 -3.37 -1.94 12.28
CA GLN A 176 -2.44 -0.82 12.18
C GLN A 176 -2.06 -0.38 13.60
N LEU A 177 -0.76 -0.30 13.88
CA LEU A 177 -0.25 0.19 15.15
C LEU A 177 -0.65 1.64 15.36
N TYR A 178 -1.26 1.89 16.52
CA TYR A 178 -1.60 3.20 17.02
C TYR A 178 -0.66 3.54 18.17
N VAL A 179 0.06 4.65 18.00
CA VAL A 179 0.90 5.25 19.03
C VAL A 179 0.20 6.54 19.43
N ASP A 180 -0.33 6.60 20.66
CA ASP A 180 -0.81 7.87 21.22
C ASP A 180 0.35 8.87 21.23
N GLY A 181 0.11 10.05 20.64
CA GLY A 181 1.10 11.12 20.50
C GLY A 181 1.28 11.97 21.75
#